data_AF-A0A7J2H6J5-F1
#
_entry.id   AF-A0A7J2H6J5-F1
#
_cell.length_a   1.000
_cell.length_b   1.000
_cell.length_c   1.000
_cell.angle_alpha   90.00
_cell.angle_beta   90.00
_cell.angle_gamma   90.00
#
_symmetry.space_group_name_H-M   'P 1'
#
loop_
_entity.id
_entity.type
_entity.pdbx_description
1 polymer ?
#
loop_
_entity_poly.entity_id
_entity_poly.type
_entity_poly.pdbx_seq_one_letter_code
_entity_poly.pdbx_strand_id
1 'polypeptide(L)'
;YFTPYKGYAGWVQAPYISLGSQGPMSQAVKVAYLTGTRPTDYFKALVVSLVLNAVVGFLMMDFFWRLAPIPSSAYPNSMVYWPLFATNDSLFATRQIVLDPKLMGAAAMIALALASATPILARVGISFSPVPLLVGCYIIPPYTIMMFAGSLAGRYLIRKYVGAERWSRVRGILAAGLLAGVGVFIGIGIALLLVARAAWVWPW
;
A
#
# COMPACT_ATOMS: atom_id res chain seq x y z
N TYR A 1 -17.61 -4.35 19.66
CA TYR A 1 -18.84 -5.14 19.88
C TYR A 1 -18.99 -5.66 21.30
N PHE A 2 -17.92 -6.12 21.97
CA PHE A 2 -17.96 -6.79 23.28
C PHE A 2 -17.92 -5.88 24.52
N THR A 3 -17.92 -4.57 24.34
CA THR A 3 -18.00 -3.57 25.43
C THR A 3 -19.18 -2.62 25.18
N PRO A 4 -19.81 -2.06 26.24
CA PRO A 4 -20.92 -1.11 26.10
C PRO A 4 -20.47 0.30 25.65
N TYR A 5 -19.16 0.55 25.55
CA TYR A 5 -18.60 1.85 25.20
C TYR A 5 -18.97 2.26 23.75
N LYS A 6 -19.48 3.49 23.61
CA LYS A 6 -19.94 4.08 22.33
C LYS A 6 -19.11 5.29 21.88
N GLY A 7 -18.07 5.67 22.61
CA GLY A 7 -17.24 6.81 22.24
C GLY A 7 -16.33 6.50 21.06
N TYR A 8 -16.10 7.49 20.19
CA TYR A 8 -15.18 7.35 19.07
C TYR A 8 -13.71 7.27 19.51
N ALA A 9 -13.35 7.90 20.64
CA ALA A 9 -11.99 7.90 21.16
C ALA A 9 -11.45 6.49 21.51
N GLY A 10 -12.31 5.55 21.88
CA GLY A 10 -11.92 4.15 22.10
C GLY A 10 -11.79 3.34 20.80
N TRP A 11 -12.23 3.90 19.67
CA TRP A 11 -12.06 3.32 18.34
C TRP A 11 -10.74 3.77 17.69
N VAL A 12 -10.36 5.03 17.92
CA VAL A 12 -9.12 5.62 17.40
C VAL A 12 -8.04 5.60 18.49
N GLN A 13 -7.19 4.59 18.44
CA GLN A 13 -6.10 4.44 19.41
C GLN A 13 -4.75 4.82 18.78
N ALA A 14 -4.02 5.71 19.45
CA ALA A 14 -2.64 6.04 19.13
C ALA A 14 -1.74 5.75 20.35
N PRO A 15 -0.56 5.15 20.18
CA PRO A 15 0.04 4.68 18.92
C PRO A 15 -0.61 3.38 18.41
N TYR A 16 -0.61 3.20 17.09
CA TYR A 16 -1.09 1.97 16.46
C TYR A 16 -0.21 0.78 16.83
N ILE A 17 -0.81 -0.32 17.30
CA ILE A 17 -0.09 -1.52 17.76
C ILE A 17 0.49 -2.33 16.57
N SER A 18 -0.20 -2.34 15.42
CA SER A 18 0.28 -2.99 14.20
C SER A 18 -0.42 -2.42 12.97
N LEU A 19 0.35 -2.13 11.92
CA LEU A 19 -0.15 -1.69 10.61
C LEU A 19 -0.18 -2.84 9.58
N GLY A 20 -0.03 -4.10 10.02
CA GLY A 20 -0.06 -5.24 9.10
C GLY A 20 1.15 -5.35 8.15
N SER A 21 2.23 -4.59 8.40
CA SER A 21 3.42 -4.50 7.53
C SER A 21 4.49 -5.59 7.79
N GLN A 22 4.20 -6.57 8.65
CA GLN A 22 5.18 -7.58 9.10
C GLN A 22 5.63 -8.53 7.98
N GLY A 23 4.74 -8.85 7.04
CA GLY A 23 5.05 -9.71 5.88
C GLY A 23 6.10 -9.08 4.96
N PRO A 24 5.85 -7.87 4.42
CA PRO A 24 6.83 -7.14 3.61
C PRO A 24 8.17 -6.90 4.32
N MET A 25 8.15 -6.62 5.63
CA MET A 25 9.39 -6.45 6.41
C MET A 25 10.21 -7.74 6.48
N SER A 26 9.55 -8.88 6.74
CA SER A 26 10.21 -10.19 6.77
C SER A 26 10.81 -10.55 5.40
N GLN A 27 10.09 -10.24 4.32
CA GLN A 27 10.59 -10.40 2.95
C GLN A 27 11.82 -9.51 2.71
N ALA A 28 11.80 -8.24 3.11
CA ALA A 28 12.91 -7.32 2.93
C ALA A 28 14.18 -7.78 3.67
N VAL A 29 14.02 -8.31 4.89
CA VAL A 29 15.13 -8.91 5.65
C VAL A 29 15.73 -10.10 4.88
N LYS A 30 14.91 -10.97 4.30
CA LYS A 30 15.40 -12.08 3.46
C LYS A 30 16.13 -11.59 2.22
N VAL A 31 15.62 -10.54 1.57
CA VAL A 31 16.28 -9.91 0.41
C VAL A 31 17.65 -9.38 0.82
N ALA A 32 17.76 -8.71 1.97
CA ALA A 32 19.04 -8.19 2.46
C ALA A 32 20.09 -9.30 2.61
N TYR A 33 19.71 -10.43 3.22
CA TYR A 33 20.58 -11.61 3.30
C TYR A 33 20.99 -12.16 1.93
N LEU A 34 20.08 -12.17 0.96
CA LEU A 34 20.37 -12.65 -0.40
C LEU A 34 21.27 -11.69 -1.19
N THR A 35 21.22 -10.40 -0.90
CA THR A 35 22.07 -9.38 -1.55
C THR A 35 23.37 -9.10 -0.80
N GLY A 36 23.66 -9.85 0.27
CA GLY A 36 24.85 -9.65 1.11
C GLY A 36 24.84 -8.33 1.89
N THR A 37 23.69 -7.67 2.02
CA THR A 37 23.55 -6.44 2.80
C THR A 37 23.15 -6.77 4.23
N ARG A 38 23.60 -5.97 5.19
CA ARG A 38 23.24 -6.18 6.60
C ARG A 38 21.79 -5.75 6.80
N PRO A 39 20.92 -6.58 7.41
CA PRO A 39 19.54 -6.18 7.70
C PRO A 39 19.44 -4.92 8.56
N THR A 40 20.43 -4.67 9.41
CA THR A 40 20.50 -3.45 10.23
C THR A 40 20.60 -2.18 9.38
N ASP A 41 21.28 -2.22 8.23
CA ASP A 41 21.40 -1.06 7.35
C ASP A 41 20.07 -0.76 6.62
N TYR A 42 19.27 -1.80 6.33
CA TYR A 42 17.90 -1.63 5.84
C TYR A 42 17.02 -0.89 6.87
N PHE A 43 17.07 -1.29 8.14
CA PHE A 43 16.29 -0.61 9.19
C PHE A 43 16.76 0.82 9.45
N LYS A 44 18.08 1.10 9.39
CA LYS A 44 18.59 2.47 9.46
C LYS A 44 18.03 3.32 8.30
N ALA A 45 18.07 2.81 7.08
CA ALA A 45 17.52 3.50 5.92
C ALA A 45 16.00 3.73 6.07
N LEU A 46 15.26 2.78 6.64
CA LEU A 46 13.83 2.92 6.93
C LEU A 46 13.57 4.04 7.95
N VAL A 47 14.34 4.09 9.04
CA VAL A 47 14.22 5.15 10.06
C VAL A 47 14.53 6.52 9.46
N VAL A 48 15.62 6.64 8.70
CA VAL A 48 15.97 7.89 8.00
C VAL A 48 14.86 8.31 7.04
N SER A 49 14.32 7.36 6.26
CA SER A 49 13.21 7.63 5.34
C SER A 49 11.94 8.08 6.06
N LEU A 50 11.64 7.48 7.22
CA LEU A 50 10.46 7.85 8.02
C LEU A 50 10.60 9.26 8.59
N VAL A 51 11.78 9.62 9.11
CA VAL A 51 12.07 10.97 9.60
C VAL A 51 11.98 11.98 8.46
N LEU A 52 12.60 11.68 7.32
CA LEU A 52 12.57 12.57 6.15
C LEU A 52 11.15 12.74 5.60
N ASN A 53 10.38 11.66 5.53
CA ASN A 53 8.98 11.70 5.12
C ASN A 53 8.12 12.50 6.10
N ALA A 54 8.34 12.40 7.41
CA ALA A 54 7.64 13.20 8.39
C ALA A 54 7.98 14.69 8.21
N VAL A 55 9.26 15.05 8.17
CA VAL A 55 9.71 16.45 8.05
C VAL A 55 9.22 17.07 6.74
N VAL A 56 9.51 16.44 5.60
CA VAL A 56 9.09 16.94 4.28
C VAL A 56 7.57 16.90 4.15
N GLY A 57 6.91 15.87 4.67
CA GLY A 57 5.45 15.76 4.66
C GLY A 57 4.77 16.90 5.43
N PHE A 58 5.27 17.25 6.62
CA PHE A 58 4.76 18.39 7.39
C PHE A 58 4.99 19.72 6.66
N LEU A 59 6.17 19.93 6.06
CA LEU A 59 6.45 21.12 5.27
C LEU A 59 5.51 21.25 4.07
N MET A 60 5.31 20.17 3.32
CA MET A 60 4.39 20.15 2.18
C MET A 60 2.94 20.38 2.63
N MET A 61 2.54 19.81 3.76
CA MET A 61 1.21 20.06 4.34
C MET A 61 1.01 21.55 4.61
N ASP A 62 1.96 22.22 5.26
CA ASP A 62 1.88 23.67 5.53
C ASP A 62 1.76 24.48 4.22
N PHE A 63 2.57 24.16 3.21
CA PHE A 63 2.48 24.82 1.90
C PHE A 63 1.12 24.64 1.22
N PHE A 64 0.53 23.45 1.28
CA PHE A 64 -0.80 23.24 0.71
C PHE A 64 -1.88 24.04 1.45
N TRP A 65 -1.83 24.12 2.78
CA TRP A 65 -2.76 24.92 3.56
C TRP A 65 -2.65 26.43 3.31
N ARG A 66 -1.43 26.93 3.03
CA ARG A 66 -1.22 28.33 2.64
C ARG A 66 -1.74 28.64 1.25
N LEU A 67 -1.74 27.67 0.34
CA LEU A 67 -2.17 27.85 -1.03
C LEU A 67 -3.70 27.99 -1.14
N ALA A 68 -4.43 27.12 -0.45
CA ALA A 68 -5.88 27.14 -0.38
C ALA A 68 -6.35 26.35 0.86
N PRO A 69 -7.52 26.66 1.44
CA PRO A 69 -8.07 25.85 2.51
C PRO A 69 -8.36 24.43 2.01
N ILE A 70 -8.03 23.42 2.82
CA ILE A 70 -8.40 22.03 2.55
C ILE A 70 -9.56 21.69 3.50
N PRO A 71 -10.72 21.23 3.00
CA PRO A 71 -11.02 20.86 1.62
C PRO A 71 -11.61 22.03 0.79
N SER A 72 -11.29 22.09 -0.51
CA SER A 72 -11.80 23.11 -1.44
C SER A 72 -11.77 22.61 -2.89
N SER A 73 -12.30 23.39 -3.84
CA SER A 73 -12.25 23.08 -5.28
C SER A 73 -10.84 22.97 -5.85
N ALA A 74 -9.84 23.60 -5.20
CA ALA A 74 -8.42 23.42 -5.52
C ALA A 74 -7.93 22.00 -5.21
N TYR A 75 -8.60 21.29 -4.29
CA TYR A 75 -8.26 19.94 -3.85
C TYR A 75 -9.47 18.98 -4.00
N PRO A 76 -9.88 18.67 -5.24
CA PRO A 76 -11.10 17.89 -5.50
C PRO A 76 -11.05 16.47 -4.90
N ASN A 77 -9.86 15.85 -4.86
CA ASN A 77 -9.68 14.55 -4.23
C ASN A 77 -10.02 14.58 -2.73
N SER A 78 -9.64 15.63 -2.00
CA SER A 78 -9.96 15.75 -0.58
C SER A 78 -11.47 15.89 -0.35
N MET A 79 -12.18 16.60 -1.23
CA MET A 79 -13.64 16.74 -1.18
C MET A 79 -14.38 15.41 -1.33
N VAL A 80 -13.85 14.47 -2.13
CA VAL A 80 -14.49 13.17 -2.37
C VAL A 80 -14.04 12.13 -1.36
N TYR A 81 -12.73 11.99 -1.17
CA TYR A 81 -12.17 10.87 -0.40
C TYR A 81 -12.24 11.07 1.11
N TRP A 82 -12.12 12.30 1.63
CA TRP A 82 -12.19 12.50 3.08
C TRP A 82 -13.56 12.14 3.66
N PRO A 83 -14.69 12.61 3.10
CA PRO A 83 -16.01 12.18 3.57
C PRO A 83 -16.22 10.68 3.37
N LEU A 84 -15.70 10.09 2.29
CA LEU A 84 -15.79 8.65 2.05
C LEU A 84 -15.09 7.85 3.16
N PHE A 85 -13.85 8.22 3.51
CA PHE A 85 -13.10 7.55 4.56
C PHE A 85 -13.70 7.80 5.94
N ALA A 86 -14.14 9.02 6.25
CA ALA A 86 -14.81 9.34 7.50
C ALA A 86 -16.14 8.56 7.66
N THR A 87 -16.90 8.43 6.57
CA THR A 87 -18.11 7.61 6.55
C THR A 87 -17.76 6.15 6.81
N ASN A 88 -16.79 5.59 6.09
CA ASN A 88 -16.37 4.20 6.28
C ASN A 88 -15.93 3.92 7.73
N ASP A 89 -15.12 4.80 8.32
CA ASP A 89 -14.66 4.64 9.69
C ASP A 89 -15.81 4.80 10.71
N SER A 90 -16.73 5.75 10.48
CA SER A 90 -17.91 5.92 11.31
C SER A 90 -18.85 4.70 11.25
N LEU A 91 -18.96 4.00 10.12
CA LEU A 91 -19.76 2.76 10.00
C LEU A 91 -19.23 1.66 10.94
N PHE A 92 -17.91 1.56 11.07
CA PHE A 92 -17.29 0.63 12.00
C PHE A 92 -17.41 1.10 13.45
N ALA A 93 -17.13 2.37 13.73
CA ALA A 93 -17.22 2.94 15.08
C ALA A 93 -18.65 2.89 15.66
N THR A 94 -19.66 3.18 14.82
CA THR A 94 -21.09 3.11 15.17
C THR A 94 -21.66 1.70 15.12
N ARG A 95 -20.86 0.71 14.71
CA ARG A 95 -21.22 -0.71 14.68
C ARG A 95 -22.33 -1.06 13.69
N GLN A 96 -22.50 -0.28 12.61
CA GLN A 96 -23.45 -0.61 11.54
C GLN A 96 -22.96 -1.80 10.69
N ILE A 97 -21.65 -2.05 10.63
CA ILE A 97 -21.07 -3.21 9.94
C ILE A 97 -21.02 -4.40 10.88
N VAL A 98 -22.00 -5.31 10.78
CA VAL A 98 -22.06 -6.52 11.60
C VAL A 98 -20.82 -7.39 11.39
N LEU A 99 -19.93 -7.40 12.39
CA LEU A 99 -18.81 -8.34 12.46
C LEU A 99 -19.31 -9.63 13.10
N ASP A 100 -19.64 -10.63 12.29
CA ASP A 100 -20.00 -11.97 12.77
C ASP A 100 -18.72 -12.74 13.17
N PRO A 101 -18.50 -13.02 14.47
CA PRO A 101 -17.31 -13.75 14.93
C PRO A 101 -17.22 -15.16 14.33
N LYS A 102 -18.36 -15.78 14.00
CA LYS A 102 -18.38 -17.11 13.37
C LYS A 102 -17.83 -17.06 11.96
N LEU A 103 -18.18 -16.03 11.19
CA LEU A 103 -17.70 -15.84 9.83
C LEU A 103 -16.19 -15.51 9.83
N MET A 104 -15.76 -14.65 10.76
CA MET A 104 -14.33 -14.34 10.95
C MET A 104 -13.52 -15.56 11.36
N GLY A 105 -14.04 -16.36 12.30
CA GLY A 105 -13.42 -17.61 12.73
C GLY A 105 -13.36 -18.65 11.61
N ALA A 106 -14.44 -18.81 10.85
CA ALA A 106 -14.47 -19.71 9.68
C ALA A 106 -13.46 -19.26 8.62
N ALA A 107 -13.40 -17.97 8.28
CA ALA A 107 -12.42 -17.44 7.34
C ALA A 107 -10.97 -17.64 7.81
N ALA A 108 -10.69 -17.41 9.11
CA ALA A 108 -9.38 -17.66 9.69
C ALA A 108 -9.00 -19.14 9.63
N MET A 109 -9.94 -20.05 9.93
CA MET A 109 -9.73 -21.50 9.84
C MET A 109 -9.51 -21.96 8.40
N ILE A 110 -10.26 -21.42 7.43
CA ILE A 110 -10.06 -21.70 6.00
C ILE A 110 -8.68 -21.21 5.56
N ALA A 111 -8.27 -20.01 5.96
CA ALA A 111 -6.95 -19.47 5.65
C ALA A 111 -5.82 -20.30 6.27
N LEU A 112 -5.98 -20.75 7.51
CA LEU A 112 -5.04 -21.65 8.20
C LEU A 112 -4.97 -23.02 7.53
N ALA A 113 -6.11 -23.61 7.15
CA ALA A 113 -6.18 -24.89 6.45
C ALA A 113 -5.52 -24.82 5.06
N LEU A 114 -5.75 -23.74 4.32
CA LEU A 114 -5.09 -23.48 3.04
C LEU A 114 -3.58 -23.31 3.23
N ALA A 115 -3.15 -22.51 4.21
CA ALA A 115 -1.73 -22.28 4.48
C ALA A 115 -1.00 -23.57 4.89
N SER A 116 -1.60 -24.40 5.74
CA SER A 116 -1.02 -25.68 6.20
C SER A 116 -1.07 -26.78 5.13
N ALA A 117 -1.98 -26.69 4.15
CA ALA A 117 -2.03 -27.59 3.01
C ALA A 117 -0.86 -27.37 2.02
N THR A 118 -0.31 -26.16 1.95
CA THR A 118 0.81 -25.80 1.04
C THR A 118 2.03 -26.75 1.12
N PRO A 119 2.62 -27.03 2.31
CA PRO A 119 3.74 -27.97 2.42
C PRO A 119 3.36 -29.42 2.09
N ILE A 120 2.09 -29.80 2.24
CA ILE A 120 1.59 -31.15 1.95
C ILE A 120 1.42 -31.32 0.43
N LEU A 121 0.79 -30.34 -0.24
CA LEU A 121 0.64 -30.33 -1.71
C LEU A 121 1.99 -30.23 -2.42
N ALA A 122 2.97 -29.53 -1.84
CA ALA A 122 4.32 -29.45 -2.37
C ALA A 122 5.01 -30.83 -2.45
N ARG A 123 4.68 -31.78 -1.56
CA ARG A 123 5.19 -33.17 -1.63
C ARG A 123 4.55 -34.00 -2.75
N VAL A 124 3.36 -33.62 -3.22
CA VAL A 124 2.60 -34.29 -4.30
C VAL A 124 2.94 -33.69 -5.67
N GLY A 125 3.85 -32.72 -5.74
CA GLY A 125 4.29 -32.10 -7.00
C GLY A 125 3.39 -30.98 -7.53
N ILE A 126 2.32 -30.64 -6.80
CA ILE A 126 1.44 -29.51 -7.14
C ILE A 126 1.96 -28.27 -6.41
N SER A 127 2.70 -27.41 -7.13
CA SER A 127 3.18 -26.11 -6.61
C SER A 127 2.08 -25.05 -6.57
N PHE A 128 0.93 -25.37 -5.98
CA PHE A 128 -0.14 -24.40 -5.75
C PHE A 128 0.18 -23.57 -4.52
N SER A 129 0.41 -22.26 -4.71
CA SER A 129 0.48 -21.32 -3.59
C SER A 129 -0.93 -20.80 -3.30
N PRO A 130 -1.49 -21.01 -2.09
CA PRO A 130 -2.78 -20.44 -1.71
C PRO A 130 -2.68 -18.94 -1.40
N VAL A 131 -1.47 -18.40 -1.29
CA VAL A 131 -1.22 -17.00 -0.91
C VAL A 131 -1.87 -15.99 -1.88
N PRO A 132 -1.74 -16.11 -3.22
CA PRO A 132 -2.37 -15.19 -4.15
C PRO A 132 -3.91 -15.27 -4.14
N LEU A 133 -4.47 -16.45 -3.83
CA LEU A 133 -5.92 -16.63 -3.73
C LEU A 133 -6.45 -15.89 -2.50
N LEU A 134 -5.80 -16.09 -1.35
CA LEU A 134 -6.16 -15.41 -0.11
C LEU A 134 -5.99 -13.89 -0.24
N VAL A 135 -4.86 -13.42 -0.77
CA VAL A 135 -4.59 -11.99 -0.95
C VAL A 135 -5.52 -11.37 -2.00
N GLY A 136 -5.83 -12.09 -3.08
CA GLY A 136 -6.70 -11.61 -4.15
C GLY A 136 -8.13 -11.29 -3.67
N CYS A 137 -8.63 -12.00 -2.67
CA CYS A 137 -9.93 -11.70 -2.05
C CYS A 137 -9.97 -10.38 -1.28
N TYR A 138 -8.81 -9.83 -0.89
CA TYR A 138 -8.72 -8.54 -0.18
C TYR A 138 -8.51 -7.35 -1.13
N ILE A 139 -8.21 -7.58 -2.40
CA ILE A 139 -7.88 -6.53 -3.36
C ILE A 139 -9.11 -6.23 -4.22
N ILE A 140 -9.45 -4.94 -4.35
CA ILE A 140 -10.58 -4.49 -5.15
C ILE A 140 -10.36 -4.90 -6.63
N PRO A 141 -11.37 -5.45 -7.33
CA PRO A 141 -11.20 -6.03 -8.67
C PRO A 141 -10.44 -5.18 -9.71
N PRO A 142 -10.60 -3.85 -9.81
CA PRO A 142 -9.85 -3.05 -10.78
C PRO A 142 -8.34 -3.18 -10.63
N TYR A 143 -7.82 -3.21 -9.40
CA TYR A 143 -6.39 -3.42 -9.15
C TYR A 143 -5.95 -4.82 -9.56
N THR A 144 -6.73 -5.84 -9.22
CA THR A 144 -6.41 -7.23 -9.55
C THR A 144 -6.43 -7.47 -11.06
N ILE A 145 -7.40 -6.89 -11.78
CA ILE A 145 -7.51 -6.99 -13.24
C ILE A 145 -6.33 -6.27 -13.91
N MET A 146 -5.96 -5.07 -13.47
CA MET A 146 -4.80 -4.36 -14.01
C MET A 146 -3.49 -5.09 -13.72
N MET A 147 -3.34 -5.64 -12.51
CA MET A 147 -2.17 -6.43 -12.15
C MET A 147 -2.09 -7.73 -12.97
N PHE A 148 -3.23 -8.37 -13.22
CA PHE A 148 -3.34 -9.53 -14.09
C PHE A 148 -2.98 -9.17 -15.54
N ALA A 149 -3.51 -8.08 -16.08
CA ALA A 149 -3.20 -7.60 -17.43
C ALA A 149 -1.71 -7.27 -17.58
N GLY A 150 -1.11 -6.58 -16.60
CA GLY A 150 0.33 -6.30 -16.58
C GLY A 150 1.19 -7.57 -16.49
N SER A 151 0.78 -8.54 -15.66
CA SER A 151 1.44 -9.84 -15.56
C SER A 151 1.35 -10.65 -16.86
N LEU A 152 0.19 -10.62 -17.52
CA LEU A 152 -0.04 -11.26 -18.81
C LEU A 152 0.84 -10.64 -19.89
N ALA A 153 0.86 -9.31 -19.98
CA ALA A 153 1.72 -8.59 -20.91
C ALA A 153 3.20 -8.89 -20.64
N GLY A 154 3.64 -8.87 -19.38
CA GLY A 154 5.02 -9.22 -19.02
C GLY A 154 5.39 -10.66 -19.38
N ARG A 155 4.47 -11.61 -19.15
CA ARG A 155 4.72 -13.04 -19.40
C ARG A 155 4.70 -13.41 -20.89
N TYR A 156 3.82 -12.81 -21.69
CA TYR A 156 3.62 -13.20 -23.09
C TYR A 156 4.26 -12.24 -24.09
N LEU A 157 4.13 -10.92 -23.90
CA LEU A 157 4.70 -9.94 -24.83
C LEU A 157 6.19 -9.74 -24.52
N ILE A 158 6.51 -9.27 -23.32
CA ILE A 158 7.88 -8.84 -23.00
C ILE A 158 8.84 -10.03 -22.98
N ARG A 159 8.42 -11.17 -22.43
CA ARG A 159 9.20 -12.40 -22.45
C ARG A 159 9.52 -12.88 -23.87
N LYS A 160 8.62 -12.68 -24.84
CA LYS A 160 8.81 -13.08 -26.24
C LYS A 160 9.84 -12.20 -26.94
N TYR A 161 9.84 -10.89 -26.67
CA TYR A 161 10.78 -9.95 -27.32
C TYR A 161 12.16 -9.90 -26.65
N VAL A 162 12.23 -9.94 -25.31
CA VAL A 162 13.48 -9.74 -24.55
C VAL A 162 14.21 -11.06 -24.26
N GLY A 163 13.50 -12.18 -24.35
CA GLY A 163 14.00 -13.50 -23.95
C GLY A 163 13.77 -13.78 -22.46
N ALA A 164 13.51 -15.06 -22.14
CA ALA A 164 13.07 -15.47 -20.81
C ALA A 164 14.09 -15.18 -19.70
N GLU A 165 15.37 -15.42 -19.97
CA GLU A 165 16.44 -15.24 -19.00
C GLU A 165 16.80 -13.77 -18.78
N ARG A 166 16.80 -12.97 -19.85
CA ARG A 166 17.04 -11.53 -19.73
C ARG A 166 15.89 -10.82 -19.03
N TRP A 167 14.65 -11.22 -19.31
CA TRP A 167 13.47 -10.68 -18.61
C TRP A 167 13.48 -10.98 -17.11
N SER A 168 13.85 -12.20 -16.70
CA SER A 168 13.86 -12.57 -15.28
C SER A 168 14.86 -11.76 -14.45
N ARG A 169 16.01 -11.38 -15.05
CA ARG A 169 17.03 -10.52 -14.43
C ARG A 169 16.61 -9.04 -14.39
N VAL A 170 16.04 -8.52 -15.48
CA VAL A 170 15.80 -7.08 -15.64
C VAL A 170 14.47 -6.62 -15.02
N ARG A 171 13.46 -7.48 -14.90
CA ARG A 171 12.11 -7.12 -14.40
C ARG A 171 12.13 -6.40 -13.05
N GLY A 172 12.99 -6.81 -12.12
CA GLY A 172 13.09 -6.22 -10.78
C GLY A 172 13.67 -4.80 -10.83
N ILE A 173 14.68 -4.59 -11.67
CA ILE A 173 15.32 -3.29 -11.88
C ILE A 173 14.34 -2.32 -12.55
N LEU A 174 13.58 -2.79 -13.55
CA LEU A 174 12.55 -1.98 -14.20
C LEU A 174 11.42 -1.59 -13.24
N ALA A 175 10.97 -2.52 -12.40
CA ALA A 175 9.95 -2.21 -11.39
C ALA A 175 10.45 -1.17 -10.39
N ALA A 176 11.67 -1.34 -9.87
CA ALA A 176 12.28 -0.37 -8.96
C ALA A 176 12.46 1.01 -9.62
N GLY A 177 12.95 1.05 -10.86
CA GLY A 177 13.13 2.29 -11.62
C GLY A 177 11.81 3.01 -11.91
N LEU A 178 10.76 2.26 -12.28
CA LEU A 178 9.43 2.83 -12.53
C LEU A 178 8.84 3.43 -11.24
N LEU A 179 8.90 2.70 -10.12
CA LEU A 179 8.40 3.18 -8.84
C LEU A 179 9.16 4.44 -8.36
N ALA A 180 10.48 4.44 -8.49
CA ALA A 180 11.30 5.61 -8.18
C ALA A 180 10.97 6.80 -9.10
N GLY A 181 10.80 6.55 -10.40
CA GLY A 181 10.48 7.56 -11.40
C GLY A 181 9.12 8.22 -11.18
N VAL A 182 8.10 7.44 -10.82
CA VAL A 182 6.76 7.97 -10.46
C VAL A 182 6.86 8.95 -9.29
N GLY A 183 7.65 8.63 -8.25
CA GLY A 183 7.87 9.52 -7.12
C GLY A 183 8.51 10.86 -7.52
N VAL A 184 9.56 10.82 -8.34
CA VAL A 184 10.24 12.03 -8.85
C VAL A 184 9.29 12.86 -9.71
N PHE A 185 8.54 12.21 -10.62
CA PHE A 185 7.60 12.89 -11.50
C PHE A 185 6.49 13.62 -10.72
N ILE A 186 5.92 12.96 -9.71
CA ILE A 186 4.92 13.57 -8.82
C ILE A 186 5.53 14.76 -8.07
N GLY A 187 6.74 14.62 -7.54
CA GLY A 187 7.43 15.71 -6.83
C GLY A 187 7.66 16.94 -7.71
N ILE A 188 8.15 16.75 -8.95
CA ILE A 188 8.33 17.83 -9.92
C ILE A 188 6.98 18.45 -10.30
N GLY A 189 5.95 17.63 -10.53
CA GLY A 189 4.61 18.11 -10.85
C GLY A 189 4.03 18.99 -9.74
N ILE A 190 4.20 18.60 -8.47
CA ILE A 190 3.78 19.40 -7.32
C ILE A 190 4.58 20.71 -7.25
N ALA A 191 5.90 20.65 -7.43
CA ALA A 191 6.74 21.85 -7.40
C ALA A 191 6.33 22.86 -8.50
N LEU A 192 6.10 22.39 -9.73
CA LEU A 192 5.61 23.22 -10.83
C LEU A 192 4.21 23.78 -10.55
N LEU A 193 3.32 22.98 -9.97
CA LEU A 193 1.98 23.44 -9.58
C LEU A 193 2.06 24.56 -8.52
N LEU A 194 2.92 24.40 -7.50
CA LEU A 194 3.12 25.41 -6.46
C LEU A 194 3.67 26.71 -7.05
N VAL A 195 4.65 26.64 -7.96
CA VAL A 195 5.19 27.81 -8.65
C VAL A 195 4.13 28.50 -9.52
N ALA A 196 3.38 27.73 -10.31
CA ALA A 196 2.33 28.27 -11.17
C ALA A 196 1.23 28.98 -10.37
N ARG A 197 0.86 28.43 -9.21
CA ARG A 197 -0.16 29.04 -8.33
C ARG A 197 0.40 30.22 -7.54
N ALA A 198 1.63 30.17 -7.06
CA ALA A 198 2.28 31.30 -6.40
C ALA A 198 2.44 32.50 -7.35
N ALA A 199 2.78 32.25 -8.62
CA ALA A 199 2.84 33.29 -9.65
C ALA A 199 1.45 33.89 -9.95
N TRP A 200 0.39 33.09 -9.86
CA TRP A 200 -0.99 33.53 -10.10
C TRP A 200 -1.60 34.32 -8.93
N VAL A 201 -1.01 34.28 -7.72
CA VAL A 201 -1.44 35.13 -6.58
C VAL A 201 -0.96 36.57 -6.74
N TRP A 202 -0.18 36.89 -7.78
CA TRP A 202 0.11 38.27 -8.15
C TRP A 202 -0.78 38.74 -9.30
N PRO A 203 -1.97 39.22 -8.95
CA PRO A 203 -2.45 40.38 -9.66
C PRO A 203 -3.08 41.36 -8.65
N TRP A 204 -2.82 42.64 -8.87
CA TRP A 204 -3.90 43.63 -8.81
C TRP A 204 -5.22 43.05 -9.35
#